data_AF-A0A349Q1A5-F1
#
_entry.id   AF-A0A349Q1A5-F1
#
_cell.length_a   1.000
_cell.length_b   1.000
_cell.length_c   1.000
_cell.angle_alpha   90.00
_cell.angle_beta   90.00
_cell.angle_gamma   90.00
#
_symmetry.space_group_name_H-M   'P 1'
#
loop_
_entity.id
_entity.type
_entity.pdbx_description
1 polymer ?
#
loop_
_entity_poly.entity_id
_entity_poly.type
_entity_poly.pdbx_seq_one_letter_code
_entity_poly.pdbx_strand_id
1 'polypeptide(L)' 'LPLKNKYHKQMKTKETKSFDSVAFFRAIKEKLAKKMEGMNLVQKKEFMQQVREGKIKIA' A
#
# COMPACT_ATOMS: atom_id res chain seq x y z
N LEU A 1 -55.17 -11.94 8.88
CA LEU A 1 -53.88 -12.66 8.86
C LEU A 1 -52.78 -11.70 8.42
N PRO A 2 -51.70 -11.48 9.20
CA PRO A 2 -50.58 -10.66 8.73
C PRO A 2 -49.52 -11.55 8.08
N LEU A 3 -49.34 -11.41 6.76
CA LEU A 3 -48.23 -12.05 6.06
C LEU A 3 -46.96 -11.23 6.30
N LYS A 4 -46.03 -11.86 7.01
CA LYS A 4 -44.73 -11.35 7.44
C LYS A 4 -43.94 -10.81 6.26
N ASN A 5 -43.47 -9.56 6.38
CA ASN A 5 -42.60 -8.87 5.43
C ASN A 5 -41.41 -9.75 5.03
N LYS A 6 -41.33 -10.04 3.74
CA LYS A 6 -40.26 -10.80 3.11
C LYS A 6 -38.97 -9.98 3.14
N TYR A 7 -37.93 -10.63 3.63
CA TYR A 7 -36.51 -10.27 3.66
C TYR A 7 -36.07 -9.13 2.72
N HIS A 8 -35.83 -7.95 3.29
CA HIS A 8 -34.99 -6.93 2.65
C HIS A 8 -33.52 -7.33 2.84
N LYS A 9 -32.93 -7.97 1.83
CA LYS A 9 -31.49 -8.23 1.79
C LYS A 9 -30.77 -6.89 1.57
N GLN A 10 -30.32 -6.24 2.65
CA GLN A 10 -29.43 -5.08 2.54
C GLN A 10 -28.19 -5.47 1.74
N MET A 11 -28.04 -4.92 0.54
CA MET A 11 -26.73 -4.91 -0.13
C MET A 11 -25.82 -4.03 0.71
N LYS A 12 -24.86 -4.63 1.42
CA LYS A 12 -23.81 -3.88 2.10
C LYS A 12 -23.07 -3.07 1.03
N THR A 13 -23.27 -1.76 1.05
CA THR A 13 -22.48 -0.82 0.26
C THR A 13 -21.01 -1.07 0.60
N LYS A 14 -20.22 -1.47 -0.40
CA LYS A 14 -18.78 -1.59 -0.24
C LYS A 14 -18.26 -0.18 -0.06
N GLU A 15 -17.89 0.19 1.17
CA GLU A 15 -17.20 1.45 1.42
C GLU A 15 -15.95 1.49 0.53
N THR A 16 -15.92 2.43 -0.43
CA THR A 16 -14.72 2.74 -1.19
C THR A 16 -13.74 3.38 -0.22
N LYS A 17 -12.83 2.57 0.33
CA LYS A 17 -11.71 3.08 1.12
C LYS A 17 -10.97 4.13 0.29
N SER A 18 -10.86 5.33 0.81
CA SER A 18 -10.05 6.38 0.18
C SER A 18 -8.58 5.96 0.18
N PHE A 19 -7.95 5.92 -0.99
CA PHE A 19 -6.52 5.67 -1.12
C PHE A 19 -5.77 7.01 -1.23
N ASP A 20 -5.04 7.38 -0.18
CA ASP A 20 -4.13 8.52 -0.24
C ASP A 20 -2.79 8.08 -0.85
N SER A 21 -2.68 8.30 -2.16
CA SER A 21 -1.47 7.97 -2.92
C SER A 21 -0.26 8.78 -2.45
N VAL A 22 -0.45 10.04 -2.03
CA VAL A 22 0.64 10.92 -1.62
C VAL A 22 1.23 10.45 -0.30
N ALA A 23 0.38 10.17 0.69
CA ALA A 23 0.81 9.62 1.98
C ALA A 23 1.51 8.26 1.78
N PHE A 24 0.96 7.40 0.92
CA PHE A 24 1.54 6.10 0.62
C PHE A 24 2.97 6.22 0.03
N PHE A 25 3.16 7.02 -1.01
CA PHE A 25 4.48 7.16 -1.63
C PHE A 25 5.48 7.92 -0.75
N ARG A 26 5.03 8.86 0.10
CA ARG A 26 5.89 9.50 1.11
C ARG A 26 6.45 8.47 2.09
N ALA A 27 5.60 7.62 2.65
CA ALA A 27 6.02 6.56 3.57
C ALA A 27 7.03 5.58 2.92
N ILE A 28 6.84 5.24 1.64
CA ILE A 28 7.79 4.40 0.90
C ILE A 28 9.15 5.09 0.76
N LYS A 29 9.17 6.37 0.39
CA LYS A 29 10.42 7.14 0.23
C LYS A 29 11.20 7.26 1.52
N GLU A 30 10.53 7.46 2.66
CA GLU A 30 11.18 7.50 3.96
C GLU A 30 11.84 6.15 4.32
N LYS A 31 11.15 5.04 4.04
CA LYS A 31 11.70 3.70 4.26
C LYS A 31 12.92 3.43 3.37
N LEU A 32 12.86 3.83 2.11
CA LEU A 32 13.99 3.77 1.17
C LEU A 32 15.18 4.58 1.69
N ALA A 33 14.95 5.82 2.12
CA ALA A 33 15.99 6.70 2.61
C ALA A 33 16.71 6.11 3.84
N LYS A 34 15.95 5.59 4.81
CA LYS A 34 16.52 4.91 6.00
C LYS A 34 17.40 3.71 5.62
N LYS A 35 16.98 2.90 4.64
CA LYS A 35 17.76 1.74 4.20
C LYS A 35 19.01 2.12 3.40
N MET A 36 19.02 3.30 2.77
CA MET A 36 20.16 3.82 2.02
C MET A 36 21.13 4.65 2.86
N GLU A 37 20.81 4.88 4.13
CA GLU A 37 21.67 5.61 5.03
C GLU A 37 23.01 4.88 5.19
N GLY A 38 24.12 5.60 5.09
CA GLY A 38 25.46 5.03 5.11
C GLY A 38 25.91 4.32 3.82
N MET A 39 25.03 4.10 2.83
CA MET A 39 25.44 3.53 1.54
C MET A 39 26.13 4.58 0.65
N ASN A 40 27.17 4.15 -0.06
CA ASN A 40 27.77 4.94 -1.12
C ASN A 40 26.89 4.95 -2.40
N LEU A 41 27.29 5.72 -3.42
CA LEU A 41 26.47 5.92 -4.62
C LEU A 41 26.27 4.63 -5.44
N VAL A 42 27.28 3.76 -5.50
CA VAL A 42 27.20 2.48 -6.23
C VAL A 42 26.23 1.53 -5.52
N GLN A 43 26.37 1.39 -4.21
CA GLN A 43 25.50 0.56 -3.37
C GLN A 43 24.04 1.04 -3.42
N LYS A 44 23.80 2.36 -3.41
CA LYS A 44 22.47 2.94 -3.59
C LYS A 44 21.85 2.56 -4.93
N LYS A 45 22.65 2.56 -6.01
CA LYS A 45 22.19 2.21 -7.35
C LYS A 45 21.79 0.72 -7.44
N GLU A 46 22.63 -0.16 -6.91
CA GLU A 46 22.35 -1.61 -6.84
C GLU A 46 21.12 -1.92 -5.99
N PHE A 47 21.02 -1.28 -4.82
CA PHE A 47 19.86 -1.42 -3.94
C PHE A 47 18.57 -0.98 -4.64
N MET A 48 18.56 0.18 -5.32
CA MET A 48 17.38 0.63 -6.08
C MET A 48 17.00 -0.32 -7.21
N GLN A 49 17.99 -0.92 -7.87
CA GLN A 49 17.74 -1.91 -8.91
C GLN A 49 17.06 -3.15 -8.33
N GLN A 50 17.54 -3.68 -7.21
CA GLN A 50 16.93 -4.83 -6.54
C GLN A 50 15.52 -4.55 -6.02
N VAL A 51 15.24 -3.33 -5.55
CA VAL A 51 13.89 -2.90 -5.16
C VAL A 51 12.97 -2.86 -6.38
N ARG A 52 13.43 -2.28 -7.50
CA ARG A 52 12.65 -2.22 -8.75
C ARG A 52 12.34 -3.63 -9.30
N GLU A 53 13.31 -4.54 -9.22
CA GLU A 53 13.17 -5.93 -9.64
C GLU A 53 12.34 -6.79 -8.66
N GLY A 54 11.91 -6.22 -7.52
CA GLY A 54 11.12 -6.92 -6.51
C GLY A 54 11.90 -7.95 -5.67
N LYS A 55 13.22 -8.01 -5.82
CA LYS A 55 14.12 -8.86 -5.02
C LYS A 55 14.16 -8.40 -3.56
N ILE A 56 14.07 -7.09 -3.34
CA ILE A 56 13.93 -6.50 -2.00
C ILE A 56 12.53 -5.94 -1.84
N LYS A 57 11.77 -6.50 -0.89
CA LYS A 57 10.49 -5.94 -0.45
C LYS A 57 10.72 -4.86 0.60
N ILE A 58 10.06 -3.72 0.42
CA ILE A 58 10.03 -2.63 1.38
C ILE A 58 8.68 -2.70 2.10
N ALA A 59 8.71 -3.30 3.29
CA ALA A 59 7.54 -3.45 4.16
C ALA A 59 7.18 -2.14 4.84
#